data_AF-A0A101LDM0-F1
#
_entry.id   AF-A0A101LDM0-F1
#
_cell.length_a   1.000
_cell.length_b   1.000
_cell.length_c   1.000
_cell.angle_alpha   90.00
_cell.angle_beta   90.00
_cell.angle_gamma   90.00
#
_symmetry.space_group_name_H-M   'P 1'
#
loop_
_entity.id
_entity.type
_entity.pdbx_description
1 polymer ?
#
loop_
_entity_poly.entity_id
_entity_poly.type
_entity_poly.pdbx_seq_one_letter_code
_entity_poly.pdbx_strand_id
1 'polypeptide(L)'
;MDNRTEREAGLGGTGVPNSDPTPAVPAPDSVLAAWNAILDMLEMAVGAAERTLKDPLGPLSAAPQSGVEPQPEKRWQPPVPPGPLPAAARRRAVALSAAQERVAKRLEEARMDVAKQLHAVSSVPGVGAPAGAVYLDVNG
;
A
#
# COMPACT_ATOMS: atom_id res chain seq x y z
N MET A 1 -1.72 -45.99 -76.73
CA MET A 1 -0.83 -44.88 -77.13
C MET A 1 -1.06 -43.77 -76.11
N ASP A 2 -0.28 -43.80 -75.02
CA ASP A 2 0.84 -42.87 -74.70
C ASP A 2 0.25 -41.58 -74.06
N ASN A 3 0.69 -40.97 -72.95
CA ASN A 3 1.89 -40.98 -72.09
C ASN A 3 1.47 -40.20 -70.80
N ARG A 4 1.80 -40.61 -69.56
CA ARG A 4 2.90 -40.11 -68.70
C ARG A 4 2.75 -38.71 -68.05
N THR A 5 2.54 -38.76 -66.73
CA THR A 5 3.17 -38.02 -65.59
C THR A 5 3.57 -36.54 -65.68
N GLU A 6 3.09 -35.73 -64.73
CA GLU A 6 3.77 -34.58 -64.07
C GLU A 6 2.93 -34.17 -62.83
N ARG A 7 3.31 -34.54 -61.60
CA ARG A 7 4.10 -33.76 -60.61
C ARG A 7 3.65 -32.31 -60.43
N GLU A 8 3.04 -32.01 -59.28
CA GLU A 8 3.58 -30.96 -58.40
C GLU A 8 3.06 -31.09 -56.96
N ALA A 9 4.01 -31.27 -56.04
CA ALA A 9 3.83 -31.17 -54.62
C ALA A 9 3.83 -29.67 -54.25
N GLY A 10 2.64 -29.09 -54.08
CA GLY A 10 2.47 -27.75 -53.53
C GLY A 10 2.22 -27.82 -52.03
N LEU A 11 3.29 -27.72 -51.24
CA LEU A 11 3.27 -27.41 -49.81
C LEU A 11 2.61 -26.04 -49.61
N GLY A 12 1.27 -26.03 -49.52
CA GLY A 12 0.50 -24.88 -49.09
C GLY A 12 0.60 -24.77 -47.56
N GLY A 13 1.71 -24.21 -47.08
CA GLY A 13 1.87 -23.85 -45.67
C GLY A 13 0.70 -22.96 -45.25
N THR A 14 -0.14 -23.46 -44.36
CA THR A 14 -1.04 -22.61 -43.58
C THR A 14 -0.16 -21.78 -42.65
N GLY A 15 0.32 -20.66 -43.17
CA GLY A 15 0.83 -19.58 -42.35
C GLY A 15 -0.32 -19.14 -41.45
N VAL A 16 -0.30 -19.62 -40.20
CA VAL A 16 -1.05 -19.02 -39.11
C VAL A 16 -0.58 -17.57 -39.08
N PRO A 17 -1.43 -16.56 -39.31
CA PRO A 17 -1.02 -15.20 -38.99
C PRO A 17 -0.89 -15.19 -37.47
N ASN A 18 0.36 -15.24 -36.99
CA ASN A 18 0.69 -14.77 -35.65
C ASN A 18 0.24 -13.32 -35.61
N SER A 19 -0.97 -13.10 -35.09
CA SER A 19 -1.40 -11.81 -34.62
C SER A 19 -0.49 -11.47 -33.45
N ASP A 20 0.58 -10.75 -33.76
CA ASP A 20 1.29 -9.98 -32.75
C ASP A 20 0.25 -9.12 -32.02
N PRO A 21 0.11 -9.24 -30.70
CA PRO A 21 -0.75 -8.33 -29.97
C PRO A 21 -0.08 -6.96 -30.00
N THR A 22 -0.48 -6.13 -30.96
CA THR A 22 -0.22 -4.69 -30.92
C THR A 22 -0.60 -4.19 -29.52
N PRO A 23 0.32 -3.59 -28.74
CA PRO A 23 -0.03 -3.08 -27.42
C PRO A 23 -1.04 -1.96 -27.62
N ALA A 24 -2.30 -2.26 -27.32
CA ALA A 24 -3.39 -1.29 -27.39
C ALA A 24 -3.08 -0.16 -26.41
N VAL A 25 -2.80 1.03 -26.93
CA VAL A 25 -2.69 2.24 -26.10
C VAL A 25 -4.05 2.40 -25.40
N PRO A 26 -4.08 2.46 -24.06
CA PRO A 26 -5.33 2.57 -23.32
C PRO A 26 -6.06 3.85 -23.74
N ALA A 27 -7.38 3.73 -23.96
CA ALA A 27 -8.20 4.88 -24.36
C ALA A 27 -8.09 6.00 -23.30
N PRO A 28 -8.10 7.29 -23.69
CA PRO A 28 -7.93 8.42 -22.77
C PRO A 28 -8.87 8.38 -21.55
N ASP A 29 -10.11 7.93 -21.74
CA ASP A 29 -11.10 7.81 -20.66
C ASP A 29 -10.73 6.75 -19.63
N SER A 30 -10.11 5.64 -20.06
CA SER A 30 -9.64 4.58 -19.17
C SER A 30 -8.46 5.04 -18.30
N VAL A 31 -7.58 5.89 -18.84
CA VAL A 31 -6.47 6.49 -18.09
C VAL A 31 -6.97 7.46 -17.04
N LEU A 32 -7.96 8.29 -17.38
CA LEU A 32 -8.59 9.21 -16.41
C LEU A 32 -9.31 8.45 -15.29
N ALA A 33 -10.05 7.38 -15.63
CA ALA A 33 -10.71 6.53 -14.64
C ALA A 33 -9.72 5.86 -13.68
N ALA A 34 -8.61 5.33 -14.21
CA ALA A 34 -7.55 4.73 -13.40
C ALA A 34 -6.91 5.77 -12.45
N TRP A 35 -6.66 6.99 -12.92
CA TRP A 35 -6.18 8.08 -12.08
C TRP A 35 -7.19 8.47 -10.99
N ASN A 36 -8.48 8.54 -11.30
CA ASN A 36 -9.50 8.84 -10.29
C ASN A 36 -9.54 7.76 -9.21
N ALA A 37 -9.47 6.48 -9.57
CA ALA A 37 -9.43 5.38 -8.60
C ALA A 37 -8.21 5.46 -7.66
N ILE A 38 -7.05 5.85 -8.19
CA ILE A 38 -5.84 6.08 -7.39
C ILE A 38 -6.06 7.26 -6.43
N LEU A 39 -6.63 8.37 -6.91
CA LEU A 39 -6.88 9.55 -6.07
C LEU A 39 -7.92 9.25 -4.97
N ASP A 40 -8.98 8.49 -5.27
CA ASP A 40 -9.97 8.05 -4.28
C ASP A 40 -9.32 7.22 -3.17
N MET A 41 -8.47 6.25 -3.56
CA MET A 41 -7.74 5.41 -2.61
C MET A 41 -6.83 6.25 -1.70
N LEU A 42 -6.08 7.19 -2.28
CA LEU A 42 -5.18 8.05 -1.52
C LEU A 42 -5.93 9.01 -0.59
N GLU A 43 -7.07 9.56 -1.02
CA GLU A 43 -7.94 10.39 -0.18
C GLU A 43 -8.50 9.60 1.00
N MET A 44 -8.96 8.37 0.77
CA MET A 44 -9.40 7.48 1.85
C MET A 44 -8.28 7.18 2.84
N ALA A 45 -7.05 6.94 2.35
CA ALA A 45 -5.88 6.69 3.19
C ALA A 45 -5.52 7.92 4.05
N VAL A 46 -5.56 9.12 3.47
CA VAL A 46 -5.36 10.38 4.21
C VAL A 46 -6.42 10.54 5.29
N GLY A 47 -7.69 10.32 4.97
CA GLY A 47 -8.78 10.39 5.94
C GLY A 47 -8.64 9.35 7.07
N ALA A 48 -8.08 8.17 6.78
CA ALA A 48 -7.76 7.17 7.80
C ALA A 48 -6.62 7.63 8.71
N ALA A 49 -5.53 8.14 8.14
CA ALA A 49 -4.40 8.69 8.90
C ALA A 49 -4.83 9.85 9.82
N GLU A 50 -5.69 10.76 9.33
CA GLU A 50 -6.23 11.85 10.14
C GLU A 50 -7.08 11.35 11.32
N ARG A 51 -7.86 10.28 11.13
CA ARG A 51 -8.65 9.68 12.21
C ARG A 51 -7.75 9.06 13.28
N THR A 52 -6.74 8.31 12.86
CA THR A 52 -5.74 7.74 13.79
C THR A 52 -4.98 8.81 14.55
N LEU A 53 -4.64 9.94 13.93
CA LEU A 53 -3.99 11.06 14.63
C LEU A 53 -4.89 11.74 15.66
N LYS A 54 -6.22 11.77 15.42
CA LYS A 54 -7.19 12.35 16.37
C LYS A 54 -7.48 11.43 17.55
N ASP A 55 -7.46 10.13 17.31
CA ASP A 55 -7.68 9.10 18.33
C ASP A 55 -6.59 8.01 18.21
N PRO A 56 -5.39 8.25 18.77
CA PRO A 56 -4.27 7.33 18.64
C PRO A 56 -4.48 6.04 19.46
N LEU A 57 -5.33 6.08 20.48
CA LEU A 57 -5.61 4.92 21.33
C LEU A 57 -6.81 4.12 20.83
N GLY A 58 -7.72 4.70 20.03
CA GLY A 58 -8.89 4.02 19.50
C GLY A 58 -8.59 2.68 18.84
N PRO A 59 -7.66 2.61 17.86
CA PRO A 59 -7.27 1.34 17.23
C PRO A 59 -6.64 0.33 18.19
N LEU A 60 -5.96 0.80 19.25
CA LEU A 60 -5.26 -0.03 20.24
C LEU A 60 -6.15 -0.43 21.42
N SER A 61 -7.27 0.26 21.62
CA SER A 61 -8.24 0.03 22.70
C SER A 61 -9.24 -1.06 22.37
N ALA A 62 -9.32 -1.49 21.11
CA ALA A 62 -10.00 -2.72 20.73
C ALA A 62 -9.32 -3.88 21.46
N ALA A 63 -10.08 -4.67 22.23
CA ALA A 63 -9.55 -5.81 22.95
C ALA A 63 -8.71 -6.69 21.99
N PRO A 64 -7.49 -7.13 22.38
CA PRO A 64 -6.73 -8.07 21.58
C PRO A 64 -7.65 -9.26 21.30
N GLN A 65 -7.93 -9.52 20.03
CA GLN A 65 -8.66 -10.73 19.68
C GLN A 65 -7.73 -11.89 20.01
N SER A 66 -7.91 -12.50 21.19
CA SER A 66 -7.13 -13.64 21.67
C SER A 66 -7.08 -14.71 20.58
N GLY A 67 -5.94 -14.85 19.91
CA GLY A 67 -5.72 -15.83 18.84
C GLY A 67 -5.23 -15.27 17.50
N VAL A 68 -5.27 -13.94 17.29
CA VAL A 68 -4.62 -13.33 16.12
C VAL A 68 -3.20 -12.92 16.53
N GLU A 69 -2.20 -13.69 16.09
CA GLU A 69 -0.81 -13.25 16.11
C GLU A 69 -0.75 -11.85 15.49
N PRO A 70 -0.04 -10.86 16.07
CA PRO A 70 0.07 -9.52 15.49
C PRO A 70 0.54 -9.65 14.05
N GLN A 71 -0.39 -9.55 13.10
CA GLN A 71 -0.04 -9.66 11.71
C GLN A 71 0.91 -8.51 11.40
N PRO A 72 2.03 -8.78 10.72
CA PRO A 72 2.91 -7.71 10.28
C PRO A 72 2.04 -6.72 9.50
N GLU A 73 1.94 -5.49 10.01
CA GLU A 73 1.18 -4.43 9.37
C GLU A 73 1.59 -4.42 7.90
N LYS A 74 0.65 -4.71 6.99
CA LYS A 74 0.94 -4.80 5.57
C LYS A 74 1.56 -3.48 5.15
N ARG A 75 2.89 -3.49 4.92
CA ARG A 75 3.65 -2.28 4.61
C ARG A 75 2.98 -1.57 3.44
N TRP A 76 2.70 -0.29 3.61
CA TRP A 76 2.10 0.54 2.56
C TRP A 76 2.93 0.44 1.28
N GLN A 77 2.25 0.21 0.16
CA GLN A 77 2.85 0.19 -1.17
C GLN A 77 2.28 1.34 -1.98
N PRO A 78 3.12 2.22 -2.55
CA PRO A 78 2.63 3.31 -3.38
C PRO A 78 1.93 2.76 -4.63
N PRO A 79 0.79 3.35 -5.06
CA PRO A 79 0.11 2.92 -6.27
C PRO A 79 0.96 3.23 -7.51
N VAL A 80 0.91 2.34 -8.51
CA VAL A 80 1.60 2.54 -9.79
C VAL A 80 0.74 3.42 -10.70
N PRO A 81 1.22 4.57 -11.17
CA PRO A 81 0.44 5.46 -12.02
C PRO A 81 0.26 4.86 -13.43
N PRO A 82 -0.94 5.01 -14.05
CA PRO A 82 -1.25 4.44 -15.37
C PRO A 82 -0.64 5.24 -16.54
N GLY A 83 0.13 6.28 -16.27
CA GLY A 83 0.67 7.21 -17.28
C GLY A 83 0.80 8.63 -16.71
N PRO A 84 0.98 9.67 -17.54
CA PRO A 84 1.01 11.06 -17.08
C PRO A 84 -0.33 11.46 -16.47
N LEU A 85 -0.30 12.41 -15.52
CA LEU A 85 -1.50 12.92 -14.86
C LEU A 85 -2.36 13.75 -15.84
N PRO A 86 -3.63 13.36 -16.09
CA PRO A 86 -4.53 14.13 -16.94
C PRO A 86 -4.81 15.51 -16.36
N ALA A 87 -4.95 16.52 -17.24
CA ALA A 87 -5.23 17.90 -16.82
C ALA A 87 -6.49 18.01 -15.96
N ALA A 88 -7.52 17.21 -16.25
CA ALA A 88 -8.77 17.16 -15.49
C ALA A 88 -8.56 16.73 -14.01
N ALA A 89 -7.56 15.89 -13.73
CA ALA A 89 -7.25 15.40 -12.39
C ALA A 89 -6.29 16.30 -11.61
N ARG A 90 -5.61 17.24 -12.29
CA ARG A 90 -4.54 18.08 -11.71
C ARG A 90 -4.98 18.84 -10.46
N ARG A 91 -6.12 19.52 -10.50
CA ARG A 91 -6.61 20.32 -9.36
C ARG A 91 -6.81 19.46 -8.12
N ARG A 92 -7.38 18.26 -8.30
CA ARG A 92 -7.63 17.30 -7.21
C ARG A 92 -6.32 16.77 -6.65
N ALA A 93 -5.40 16.36 -7.50
CA ALA A 93 -4.08 15.87 -7.08
C ALA A 93 -3.29 16.91 -6.26
N VAL A 94 -3.34 18.20 -6.64
CA VAL A 94 -2.69 19.28 -5.89
C VAL A 94 -3.35 19.52 -4.53
N ALA A 95 -4.69 19.49 -4.47
CA ALA A 95 -5.39 19.62 -3.19
C ALA A 95 -5.07 18.46 -2.24
N LEU A 96 -5.00 17.24 -2.78
CA LEU A 96 -4.63 16.04 -2.06
C LEU A 96 -3.18 16.09 -1.56
N SER A 97 -2.23 16.52 -2.39
CA SER A 97 -0.82 16.63 -1.96
C SER A 97 -0.66 17.61 -0.80
N ALA A 98 -1.33 18.76 -0.86
CA ALA A 98 -1.33 19.72 0.25
C ALA A 98 -1.96 19.15 1.52
N ALA A 99 -2.98 18.29 1.40
CA ALA A 99 -3.56 17.58 2.55
C ALA A 99 -2.58 16.55 3.14
N GLN A 100 -1.94 15.76 2.27
CA GLN A 100 -0.91 14.79 2.67
C GLN A 100 0.24 15.46 3.43
N GLU A 101 0.74 16.60 2.95
CA GLU A 101 1.80 17.36 3.62
C GLU A 101 1.40 17.83 5.03
N ARG A 102 0.17 18.33 5.19
CA ARG A 102 -0.34 18.73 6.52
C ARG A 102 -0.42 17.56 7.48
N VAL A 103 -0.88 16.40 7.01
CA VAL A 103 -0.96 15.17 7.80
C VAL A 103 0.43 14.66 8.16
N ALA A 104 1.36 14.65 7.21
CA ALA A 104 2.74 14.24 7.43
C ALA A 104 3.41 15.09 8.52
N LYS A 105 3.21 16.41 8.47
CA LYS A 105 3.72 17.32 9.50
C LYS A 105 3.15 17.02 10.89
N ARG A 106 1.85 16.79 11.00
CA ARG A 106 1.21 16.44 12.29
C ARG A 106 1.67 15.09 12.82
N LEU A 107 1.90 14.12 11.93
CA LEU A 107 2.43 12.82 12.31
C LEU A 107 3.86 12.92 12.83
N GLU A 108 4.69 13.76 12.21
CA GLU A 108 6.04 14.06 12.69
C GLU A 108 6.01 14.67 14.10
N GLU A 109 5.17 15.67 14.31
CA GLU A 109 4.96 16.31 15.62
C GLU A 109 4.54 15.28 16.69
N ALA A 110 3.53 14.45 16.37
CA ALA A 110 3.07 13.39 17.26
C ALA A 110 4.18 12.37 17.58
N ARG A 111 5.01 11.99 16.60
CA ARG A 111 6.14 11.07 16.84
C ARG A 111 7.15 11.68 17.80
N MET A 112 7.48 12.96 17.64
CA MET A 112 8.41 13.64 18.55
C MET A 112 7.86 13.70 19.98
N ASP A 113 6.56 13.92 20.15
CA ASP A 113 5.95 13.98 21.48
C ASP A 113 5.91 12.62 22.16
N VAL A 114 5.58 11.55 21.42
CA VAL A 114 5.68 10.17 21.93
C VAL A 114 7.11 9.83 22.33
N ALA A 115 8.11 10.22 21.54
CA ALA A 115 9.51 9.98 21.89
C ALA A 115 9.92 10.67 23.20
N LYS A 116 9.47 11.91 23.43
CA LYS A 116 9.68 12.63 24.71
C LYS A 116 8.99 11.93 25.87
N GLN A 117 7.74 11.50 25.68
CA GLN A 117 6.98 10.77 26.70
C GLN A 117 7.65 9.46 27.10
N LEU A 118 8.11 8.68 26.11
CA LEU A 118 8.86 7.44 26.36
C LEU A 118 10.16 7.71 27.11
N HIS A 119 10.88 8.78 26.75
CA HIS A 119 12.09 9.16 27.48
C HIS A 119 11.80 9.51 28.94
N ALA A 120 10.75 10.30 29.20
CA ALA A 120 10.33 10.65 30.55
C ALA A 120 9.96 9.40 31.38
N VAL A 121 9.18 8.48 30.81
CA VAL A 121 8.79 7.23 31.49
C VAL A 121 10.00 6.33 31.75
N SER A 122 10.94 6.25 30.80
CA SER A 122 12.17 5.45 30.96
C SER A 122 13.09 5.94 32.08
N SER A 123 12.95 7.20 32.49
CA SER A 123 13.75 7.81 33.56
C SER A 123 13.23 7.50 34.98
N VAL A 124 12.05 6.87 35.10
CA VAL A 124 11.45 6.50 36.38
C VAL A 124 12.06 5.18 36.88
N PRO A 125 12.74 5.15 38.04
CA PRO A 125 13.27 3.91 38.60
C PRO A 125 12.15 2.89 38.86
N GLY A 126 12.32 1.67 38.37
CA GLY A 126 11.37 0.56 38.55
C GLY A 126 10.40 0.31 37.38
N VAL A 127 10.34 1.19 36.38
CA VAL A 127 9.58 0.93 35.14
C VAL A 127 10.51 0.26 34.11
N GLY A 128 10.25 -1.01 33.80
CA GLY A 128 11.05 -1.80 32.84
C GLY A 128 12.13 -2.70 33.44
N ALA A 129 12.35 -2.66 34.75
CA ALA A 129 13.11 -3.71 35.44
C ALA A 129 12.20 -4.94 35.58
N PRO A 130 12.58 -6.13 35.07
CA PRO A 130 11.84 -7.35 35.40
C PRO A 130 11.86 -7.45 36.92
N ALA A 131 10.68 -7.50 37.54
CA ALA A 131 10.57 -7.70 38.98
C ALA A 131 11.33 -8.99 39.33
N GLY A 132 12.53 -8.83 39.90
CA GLY A 132 13.36 -9.97 40.29
C GLY A 132 12.53 -10.82 41.23
N ALA A 133 12.29 -12.08 40.86
CA ALA A 133 11.54 -13.00 41.70
C ALA A 133 12.30 -13.15 43.02
N VAL A 134 11.73 -12.65 44.11
CA VAL A 134 12.26 -12.80 45.47
C VAL A 134 11.72 -14.12 46.00
N TYR A 135 12.59 -15.12 46.14
CA TYR A 135 12.26 -16.37 46.83
C TYR A 135 12.50 -16.17 48.33
N LEU A 136 11.41 -16.12 49.09
CA LEU A 136 11.43 -16.20 50.55
C LEU A 136 11.53 -17.68 50.94
N ASP A 137 12.66 -18.08 51.52
CA ASP A 137 12.78 -19.39 52.16
C ASP A 137 12.02 -19.36 53.48
N VAL A 138 11.04 -20.26 53.61
CA VAL A 138 10.16 -20.38 54.79
C VAL A 138 10.66 -21.43 55.79
N ASN A 139 11.91 -21.89 55.66
CA ASN A 139 12.52 -22.88 56.56
C ASN A 139 13.73 -22.33 57.33
N GLY A 140 13.55 -21.22 58.03
CA GLY A 140 14.49 -20.76 59.07
C GLY A 140 14.29 -21.49 60.38
#